data_AF-A0A8T5SQ20-F1
#
_entry.id   AF-A0A8T5SQ20-F1
#
_cell.length_a   1.000
_cell.length_b   1.000
_cell.length_c   1.000
_cell.angle_alpha   90.00
_cell.angle_beta   90.00
_cell.angle_gamma   90.00
#
_symmetry.space_group_name_H-M   'P 1'
#
loop_
_entity.id
_entity.type
_entity.pdbx_description
1 polymer ?
#
loop_
_entity_poly.entity_id
_entity_poly.type
_entity_poly.pdbx_seq_one_letter_code
_entity_poly.pdbx_strand_id
1 'polypeptide(L)' 'LTYLINSGIYVVSPSVLPLIPDEGVYAMTTLIEDARKNGMKVAGYEFTDSWRDIGQMDDYMKVLSDIENGEETDTDGVFV' A
#
# COMPACT_ATOMS: atom_id res chain seq x y z
N LEU A 1 6.04 -19.11 -6.08
CA LEU A 1 6.84 -18.06 -5.43
C LEU A 1 5.85 -17.14 -4.74
N THR A 2 6.09 -16.83 -3.46
CA THR A 2 5.28 -15.85 -2.71
C THR A 2 5.99 -14.51 -2.79
N TYR A 3 5.25 -13.45 -3.14
CA TYR A 3 5.77 -12.09 -3.25
C TYR A 3 5.09 -11.19 -2.22
N LEU A 4 5.88 -10.30 -1.61
CA LEU A 4 5.34 -9.18 -0.85
C LEU A 4 5.08 -8.03 -1.81
N ILE A 5 3.85 -7.54 -1.80
CA ILE A 5 3.44 -6.35 -2.55
C ILE A 5 3.24 -5.17 -1.61
N ASN A 6 3.44 -3.97 -2.16
CA ASN A 6 3.20 -2.74 -1.42
C ASN A 6 1.68 -2.50 -1.30
N SER A 7 1.18 -2.33 -0.07
CA SER A 7 -0.25 -2.16 0.23
C SER A 7 -0.76 -0.72 0.15
N GLY A 8 0.10 0.25 -0.20
CA GLY A 8 -0.26 1.67 -0.21
C GLY A 8 -0.45 2.30 1.17
N ILE A 9 -0.13 1.60 2.26
CA ILE A 9 -0.26 2.09 3.64
C ILE A 9 1.12 2.38 4.22
N TYR A 10 1.30 3.58 4.80
CA TYR A 10 2.60 4.05 5.27
C TYR A 10 2.49 4.74 6.62
N VAL A 11 3.50 4.54 7.47
CA VAL A 11 3.74 5.33 8.67
C VAL A 11 5.07 6.03 8.50
N VAL A 12 5.07 7.37 8.51
CA VAL A 12 6.24 8.19 8.20
C VAL A 12 6.61 9.08 9.38
N SER A 13 7.91 9.15 9.68
CA SER A 13 8.46 10.12 10.63
C SER A 13 8.55 11.51 9.98
N PRO A 14 8.22 12.61 10.67
CA PRO A 14 8.42 13.96 10.14
C PRO A 14 9.86 14.24 9.66
N SER A 15 10.84 13.50 10.18
CA SER A 15 12.24 13.60 9.75
C SER A 15 12.48 13.25 8.28
N VAL A 16 11.55 12.57 7.59
CA VAL A 16 11.69 12.26 6.15
C VAL A 16 11.15 13.38 5.25
N LEU A 17 10.38 14.33 5.80
CA LEU A 17 9.78 15.41 5.02
C LEU A 17 10.80 16.29 4.27
N PRO A 18 11.99 16.59 4.82
CA PRO A 18 13.02 17.35 4.07
C PRO A 18 13.54 16.66 2.80
N LEU A 19 13.22 15.38 2.57
CA LEU A 19 13.56 14.68 1.32
C LEU A 19 12.56 14.96 0.20
N ILE A 20 11.36 15.44 0.54
CA ILE A 20 10.28 15.70 -0.43
C ILE A 20 10.55 17.07 -1.05
N PRO A 21 10.61 17.17 -2.39
CA PRO A 21 10.79 18.46 -3.06
C PRO A 21 9.55 19.34 -2.87
N ASP A 22 9.76 20.66 -2.81
CA ASP A 22 8.68 21.64 -2.66
C ASP A 22 7.72 21.68 -3.87
N GLU A 23 8.16 21.18 -5.02
CA GLU A 23 7.42 21.20 -6.27
C GLU A 23 7.55 19.90 -7.06
N GLY A 24 6.54 19.63 -7.89
CA GLY A 24 6.49 18.45 -8.74
C GLY A 24 5.83 17.24 -8.11
N VAL A 25 5.75 16.15 -8.88
CA VAL A 25 5.20 14.87 -8.43
C VAL A 25 6.31 14.08 -7.76
N TYR A 26 6.06 13.61 -6.55
CA TYR A 26 6.99 12.78 -5.79
C TYR A 26 6.28 11.55 -5.25
N ALA A 27 6.70 10.37 -5.72
CA ALA A 27 6.04 9.11 -5.37
C ALA A 27 6.53 8.58 -4.02
N MET A 28 5.66 7.86 -3.31
CA MET A 28 6.04 7.24 -2.04
C MET A 28 7.16 6.20 -2.20
N THR A 29 7.17 5.47 -3.33
CA THR A 29 8.28 4.55 -3.65
C THR A 29 9.61 5.28 -3.79
N THR A 30 9.60 6.49 -4.35
CA THR A 30 10.78 7.36 -4.43
C THR A 30 11.21 7.81 -3.03
N LEU A 31 10.28 8.26 -2.17
CA LEU A 31 10.59 8.63 -0.78
C LEU A 31 11.26 7.48 -0.01
N ILE A 32 10.75 6.26 -0.16
CA ILE A 32 11.29 5.06 0.50
C ILE A 32 12.73 4.81 0.04
N GLU A 33 12.98 4.86 -1.26
CA GLU A 33 14.32 4.64 -1.82
C GLU A 33 15.30 5.74 -1.41
N ASP A 34 14.88 7.01 -1.43
CA ASP A 34 15.74 8.13 -1.06
C ASP A 34 16.02 8.14 0.45
N ALA A 35 15.04 7.82 1.30
CA ALA A 35 15.27 7.64 2.73
C ALA A 35 16.32 6.54 2.98
N ARG A 36 16.20 5.40 2.29
CA ARG A 36 17.17 4.29 2.39
C ARG A 36 18.57 4.72 1.93
N LYS A 37 18.69 5.45 0.81
CA LYS A 37 19.97 5.98 0.30
C LYS A 37 20.62 6.97 1.26
N ASN A 38 19.82 7.77 1.96
CA ASN A 38 20.29 8.71 2.98
C ASN A 38 20.60 8.05 4.34
N GLY A 39 20.61 6.71 4.41
CA GLY A 39 20.93 5.96 5.63
C GLY A 39 19.85 6.01 6.70
N MET A 40 18.64 6.47 6.36
CA MET A 40 17.50 6.45 7.27
C MET A 40 16.96 5.03 7.44
N LYS A 41 16.32 4.77 8.58
CA LYS A 41 15.70 3.47 8.85
C LYS A 41 14.40 3.33 8.06
N VAL A 42 14.33 2.29 7.24
CA VAL A 42 13.14 1.86 6.51
C VAL A 42 12.83 0.41 6.91
N ALA A 43 11.57 0.11 7.21
CA ALA A 43 11.10 -1.23 7.53
C ALA A 43 9.75 -1.48 6.87
N GLY A 44 9.54 -2.72 6.40
CA GLY A 44 8.23 -3.19 5.96
C GLY A 44 7.51 -3.91 7.10
N TYR A 45 6.18 -3.87 7.07
CA TYR A 45 5.32 -4.69 7.91
C TYR A 45 4.50 -5.61 7.01
N GLU A 46 4.55 -6.92 7.29
CA GLU A 46 3.76 -7.91 6.55
C GLU A 46 2.34 -7.91 7.09
N PHE A 47 1.40 -7.50 6.25
CA PHE A 47 -0.03 -7.56 6.53
C PHE A 47 -0.58 -8.88 5.97
N THR A 48 -1.28 -9.63 6.80
CA THR A 48 -1.75 -11.00 6.47
C THR A 48 -3.27 -11.11 6.38
N ASP A 49 -4.01 -10.04 6.70
CA ASP A 49 -5.45 -10.02 6.53
C ASP A 49 -5.83 -9.57 5.11
N SER A 50 -7.11 -9.62 4.81
CA SER A 50 -7.66 -9.21 3.52
C SER A 50 -7.38 -7.72 3.22
N TRP A 51 -6.85 -7.44 2.04
CA TRP A 51 -6.67 -6.10 1.51
C TRP A 51 -7.14 -6.08 0.05
N ARG A 52 -7.79 -4.99 -0.37
CA ARG A 52 -8.23 -4.80 -1.75
C ARG A 52 -7.85 -3.43 -2.26
N ASP A 53 -7.22 -3.40 -3.43
CA ASP A 53 -7.08 -2.19 -4.24
C ASP A 53 -8.36 -1.96 -5.04
N ILE A 54 -8.94 -0.76 -4.94
CA ILE A 54 -10.16 -0.39 -5.68
C ILE A 54 -9.80 0.80 -6.55
N GLY A 55 -9.20 0.51 -7.70
CA GLY A 55 -8.73 1.51 -8.64
C GLY A 55 -9.70 1.77 -9.80
N GLN A 56 -10.58 0.81 -10.11
CA GLN A 56 -11.51 0.86 -11.23
C GLN A 56 -12.96 0.65 -10.78
N MET A 57 -13.91 1.02 -11.65
CA MET A 57 -15.34 0.84 -11.37
C MET A 57 -15.72 -0.64 -11.20
N ASP A 58 -15.12 -1.52 -11.99
CA ASP A 58 -15.39 -2.96 -11.91
C ASP A 58 -14.91 -3.54 -10.58
N ASP A 59 -13.78 -3.07 -10.03
CA ASP A 59 -13.28 -3.46 -8.69
C ASP A 59 -14.29 -3.05 -7.60
N TYR A 60 -14.83 -1.83 -7.72
CA TYR A 60 -15.80 -1.31 -6.78
C TYR A 60 -17.11 -2.10 -6.81
N MET A 61 -17.64 -2.39 -8.01
CA MET A 61 -18.87 -3.18 -8.18
C MET A 61 -18.71 -4.60 -7.63
N LYS A 62 -17.53 -5.20 -7.82
CA LYS A 62 -17.21 -6.51 -7.25
C LYS A 62 -17.23 -6.47 -5.71
N VAL A 63 -16.56 -5.48 -5.11
CA VAL A 63 -16.53 -5.33 -3.65
C VAL A 63 -17.93 -5.18 -3.07
N LEU A 64 -18.81 -4.41 -3.71
CA LEU A 64 -20.19 -4.25 -3.28
C LEU A 64 -20.96 -5.58 -3.33
N SER A 65 -20.84 -6.32 -4.43
CA SER A 65 -21.48 -7.64 -4.58
C SER A 65 -21.03 -8.61 -3.49
N ASP A 66 -19.72 -8.68 -3.19
CA ASP A 66 -19.17 -9.57 -2.17
C ASP A 66 -19.73 -9.23 -0.77
N ILE A 67 -19.82 -7.93 -0.44
CA ILE A 67 -20.42 -7.45 0.82
C ILE A 67 -21.90 -7.82 0.90
N GLU A 68 -22.67 -7.63 -0.18
CA GLU A 68 -24.10 -7.97 -0.22
C GLU A 68 -24.36 -9.47 -0.04
N ASN A 69 -23.49 -10.32 -0.58
CA ASN A 69 -23.61 -11.77 -0.48
C ASN A 69 -23.12 -12.34 0.86
N GLY A 70 -22.61 -11.49 1.77
CA GLY A 70 -22.06 -11.93 3.05
C GLY A 70 -20.79 -12.76 2.88
N GLU A 71 -20.10 -12.61 1.76
CA GLU A 71 -18.74 -13.13 1.61
C GLU A 71 -17.85 -12.26 2.49
N GLU A 72 -17.61 -12.73 3.73
CA GLU A 72 -16.51 -12.20 4.53
C GLU A 72 -15.25 -12.28 3.67
N THR A 73 -14.58 -11.15 3.55
CA THR A 73 -13.40 -10.96 2.71
C THR A 73 -12.40 -12.05 3.02
N ASP A 74 -12.35 -13.04 2.13
CA ASP A 74 -11.62 -14.29 2.27
C ASP A 74 -10.22 -14.02 2.86
N THR A 75 -9.96 -14.60 4.04
CA THR A 75 -8.67 -14.47 4.75
C THR A 75 -7.52 -15.14 4.00
N ASP A 76 -7.83 -15.88 2.93
CA ASP A 76 -6.90 -16.70 2.17
C ASP A 76 -6.70 -16.15 0.75
N GLY A 77 -6.30 -14.88 0.61
CA GLY A 77 -5.84 -14.43 -0.71
C GLY A 77 -5.62 -12.96 -0.86
N VAL A 78 -4.35 -12.56 -0.95
CA VAL A 78 -3.96 -11.34 -1.63
C VAL A 78 -4.47 -11.42 -3.07
N PHE A 79 -5.59 -10.77 -3.37
CA PHE A 79 -6.00 -10.47 -4.74
C PHE A 79 -5.44 -9.10 -5.10
N VAL A 80 -4.27 -9.13 -5.72
CA VAL A 80 -3.76 -8.02 -6.56
C VAL A 80 -4.43 -8.10 -7.91
#